data_AF-A0A971V4N2-F1
#
_entry.id   AF-A0A971V4N2-F1
#
_cell.length_a   1.000
_cell.length_b   1.000
_cell.length_c   1.000
_cell.angle_alpha   90.00
_cell.angle_beta   90.00
_cell.angle_gamma   90.00
#
_symmetry.space_group_name_H-M   'P 1'
#
loop_
_entity.id
_entity.type
_entity.pdbx_description
1 polymer ?
#
loop_
_entity_poly.entity_id
_entity_poly.type
_entity_poly.pdbx_seq_one_letter_code
_entity_poly.pdbx_strand_id
1 'polypeptide(L)'
;MNNSGYKRYLVMAQIYDNIKTSFTEGLKAIISNSQVKRADFCVGYFNLRGWEHIVEDIDRLEGDFVYENDESVHRTCKLLVGMQRPGIDLIKLYMDLKNNRVPDSDEVQNYSSLFRKQLL
;
A
#
# COMPACT_ATOMS: atom_id res chain seq x y z
N MET A 1 -13.68 44.68 -10.75
CA MET A 1 -12.96 43.75 -11.66
C MET A 1 -12.37 42.63 -10.83
N ASN A 2 -13.00 41.46 -10.95
CA ASN A 2 -12.54 40.09 -10.65
C ASN A 2 -11.58 39.89 -9.48
N ASN A 3 -12.17 39.81 -8.29
CA ASN A 3 -11.58 39.14 -7.15
C ASN A 3 -11.61 37.63 -7.46
N SER A 4 -10.54 37.11 -8.08
CA SER A 4 -10.35 35.69 -8.33
C SER A 4 -10.16 34.99 -7.00
N GLY A 5 -11.28 34.74 -6.32
CA GLY A 5 -11.36 33.86 -5.18
C GLY A 5 -10.88 32.49 -5.63
N TYR A 6 -9.63 32.18 -5.35
CA TYR A 6 -9.17 30.81 -5.26
C TYR A 6 -10.13 30.12 -4.31
N LYS A 7 -11.08 29.39 -4.88
CA LYS A 7 -11.94 28.45 -4.18
C LYS A 7 -10.97 27.41 -3.66
N ARG A 8 -10.39 27.67 -2.48
CA ARG A 8 -9.81 26.65 -1.63
C ARG A 8 -10.98 25.72 -1.37
N TYR A 9 -11.10 24.68 -2.19
CA TYR A 9 -11.88 23.52 -1.82
C TYR A 9 -11.20 23.04 -0.53
N LEU A 10 -11.75 23.49 0.60
CA LEU A 10 -11.51 22.88 1.88
C LEU A 10 -11.88 21.41 1.67
N VAL A 11 -10.87 20.57 1.44
CA VAL A 11 -11.05 19.13 1.58
C VAL A 11 -11.37 18.95 3.05
N MET A 12 -12.67 18.89 3.36
CA MET A 12 -13.10 18.56 4.69
C MET A 12 -12.49 17.20 5.01
N ALA A 13 -11.74 17.14 6.12
CA ALA A 13 -11.17 15.88 6.56
C ALA A 13 -12.31 14.88 6.76
N GLN A 14 -12.31 13.81 5.96
CA GLN A 14 -13.34 12.78 5.98
C GLN A 14 -12.73 11.51 6.53
N ILE A 15 -13.35 10.97 7.58
CA ILE A 15 -12.99 9.68 8.16
C ILE A 15 -13.93 8.63 7.56
N TYR A 16 -13.34 7.56 7.04
CA TYR A 16 -14.06 6.43 6.47
C TYR A 16 -14.13 5.29 7.49
N ASP A 17 -15.34 4.84 7.80
CA ASP A 17 -15.60 3.81 8.82
C ASP A 17 -15.88 2.42 8.23
N ASN A 18 -16.10 2.33 6.92
CA ASN A 18 -16.57 1.12 6.20
C ASN A 18 -17.91 0.54 6.72
N ILE A 19 -18.68 1.31 7.52
CA ILE A 19 -20.03 0.94 7.98
C ILE A 19 -21.06 1.74 7.20
N LYS A 20 -20.91 3.08 7.19
CA LYS A 20 -21.76 4.00 6.43
C LYS A 20 -21.00 4.65 5.28
N THR A 21 -19.69 4.80 5.43
CA THR A 21 -18.84 5.50 4.45
C THR A 21 -17.74 4.56 3.98
N SER A 22 -17.80 4.15 2.71
CA SER A 22 -16.85 3.23 2.10
C SER A 22 -15.50 3.91 1.86
N PHE A 23 -14.44 3.36 2.46
CA PHE A 23 -13.07 3.83 2.25
C PHE A 23 -12.63 3.64 0.80
N THR A 24 -12.93 2.50 0.19
CA THR A 24 -12.53 2.20 -1.19
C THR A 24 -13.14 3.18 -2.18
N GLU A 25 -14.44 3.50 -2.03
CA GLU A 25 -15.12 4.47 -2.90
C GLU A 25 -14.56 5.88 -2.71
N GLY A 26 -14.34 6.30 -1.46
CA GLY A 26 -13.71 7.58 -1.16
C GLY A 26 -12.31 7.70 -1.73
N LEU A 27 -11.51 6.64 -1.60
CA LEU A 27 -10.15 6.59 -2.12
C LEU A 27 -10.14 6.68 -3.66
N LYS A 28 -11.01 5.94 -4.35
CA LYS A 28 -11.19 6.07 -5.80
C LYS A 28 -11.56 7.49 -6.20
N ALA A 29 -12.54 8.10 -5.52
CA ALA A 29 -12.97 9.46 -5.82
C ALA A 29 -11.84 10.50 -5.66
N ILE A 30 -10.95 10.30 -4.68
CA ILE A 30 -9.76 11.14 -4.49
C ILE A 30 -8.79 10.95 -5.65
N ILE A 31 -8.44 9.70 -5.99
CA ILE A 31 -7.46 9.37 -7.03
C ILE A 31 -7.95 9.85 -8.41
N SER A 32 -9.24 9.68 -8.72
CA SER A 32 -9.82 10.09 -10.01
C SER A 32 -10.00 11.60 -10.16
N ASN A 33 -9.65 12.41 -9.15
CA ASN A 33 -9.72 13.86 -9.27
C ASN A 33 -8.61 14.37 -10.22
N SER A 34 -8.98 15.13 -11.25
CA SER A 34 -8.06 15.70 -12.23
C SER A 34 -6.88 16.51 -11.66
N GLN A 35 -6.96 16.98 -10.41
CA GLN A 35 -5.86 17.70 -9.76
C GLN A 35 -4.83 16.76 -9.11
N VAL A 36 -5.17 15.49 -8.94
CA VAL A 36 -4.27 14.47 -8.39
C VAL A 36 -3.44 13.90 -9.53
N LYS A 37 -2.12 14.11 -9.44
CA LYS A 37 -1.15 13.60 -10.42
C LYS A 37 -0.43 12.36 -9.95
N ARG A 38 -0.40 12.13 -8.64
CA ARG A 38 0.41 11.09 -7.99
C ARG A 38 -0.21 10.77 -6.64
N ALA A 39 -0.18 9.51 -6.26
CA ALA A 39 -0.71 9.04 -4.98
C ALA A 39 0.32 8.16 -4.28
N ASP A 40 0.74 8.56 -3.07
CA ASP A 40 1.67 7.78 -2.25
C ASP A 40 0.96 7.21 -1.02
N PHE A 41 1.34 5.99 -0.66
CA PHE A 41 0.75 5.25 0.44
C PHE A 41 1.80 4.90 1.48
N CYS A 42 1.50 5.22 2.74
CA CYS A 42 2.19 4.67 3.89
C CYS A 42 1.19 3.81 4.66
N VAL A 43 1.38 2.49 4.62
CA VAL A 43 0.44 1.53 5.19
C VAL A 43 1.14 0.60 6.17
N GLY A 44 0.39 0.19 7.20
CA GLY A 44 0.85 -0.84 8.12
C GLY A 44 1.02 -2.17 7.41
N TYR A 45 -0.05 -2.67 6.80
CA TYR A 45 -0.08 -3.93 6.07
C TYR A 45 -0.59 -3.69 4.65
N PHE A 46 -0.11 -4.48 3.70
CA PHE A 46 -0.51 -4.41 2.31
C PHE A 46 -1.12 -5.74 1.85
N ASN A 47 -2.20 -5.66 1.08
CA ASN A 47 -2.91 -6.84 0.57
C ASN A 47 -3.21 -6.62 -0.93
N LEU A 48 -2.78 -7.58 -1.76
CA LEU A 48 -2.96 -7.54 -3.21
C LEU A 48 -4.44 -7.51 -3.63
N ARG A 49 -5.33 -8.23 -2.94
CA ARG A 49 -6.77 -8.20 -3.21
C ARG A 49 -7.35 -6.80 -2.98
N GLY A 50 -6.88 -6.09 -1.97
CA GLY A 50 -7.27 -4.70 -1.73
C GLY A 50 -6.75 -3.78 -2.83
N TRP A 51 -5.51 -4.03 -3.29
CA TRP A 51 -4.84 -3.25 -4.32
C TRP A 51 -5.50 -3.35 -5.69
N GLU A 52 -5.99 -4.54 -6.07
CA GLU A 52 -6.74 -4.79 -7.31
C GLU A 52 -7.89 -3.80 -7.52
N HIS A 53 -8.47 -3.27 -6.43
CA HIS A 53 -9.56 -2.32 -6.53
C HIS A 53 -9.14 -0.93 -7.01
N ILE A 54 -7.88 -0.51 -6.84
CA ILE A 54 -7.44 0.87 -7.10
C ILE A 54 -6.25 0.98 -8.07
N VAL A 55 -5.61 -0.15 -8.41
CA VAL A 55 -4.40 -0.17 -9.25
C VAL A 55 -4.63 0.50 -10.61
N GLU A 56 -5.74 0.22 -11.28
CA GLU A 56 -6.04 0.83 -12.59
C GLU A 56 -6.23 2.35 -12.50
N ASP A 57 -6.80 2.83 -11.40
CA ASP A 57 -7.01 4.27 -11.18
C ASP A 57 -5.67 4.98 -10.94
N ILE A 58 -4.75 4.31 -10.24
CA ILE A 58 -3.40 4.80 -9.95
C ILE A 58 -2.54 4.81 -11.22
N ASP A 59 -2.61 3.75 -12.04
CA ASP A 59 -1.81 3.62 -13.27
C ASP A 59 -2.18 4.68 -14.32
N ARG A 60 -3.40 5.24 -14.24
CA ARG A 60 -3.86 6.33 -15.13
C ARG A 60 -3.40 7.72 -14.70
N LEU A 61 -2.81 7.86 -13.51
CA LEU A 61 -2.33 9.15 -13.04
C LEU A 61 -1.20 9.66 -13.94
N GLU A 62 -1.13 10.98 -14.14
CA GLU A 62 -0.06 11.62 -14.94
C GLU A 62 1.35 11.32 -14.39
N GLY A 63 1.44 11.00 -13.09
CA GLY A 63 2.67 10.88 -12.34
C GLY A 63 3.35 12.22 -12.10
N ASP A 64 4.47 12.17 -11.39
CA ASP A 64 5.35 13.32 -11.19
C ASP A 64 6.82 12.88 -11.14
N PHE A 65 7.74 13.82 -11.35
CA PHE A 65 9.17 13.59 -11.22
C PHE A 65 9.58 13.70 -9.75
N VAL A 66 10.24 12.67 -9.24
CA VAL A 66 10.80 12.61 -7.89
C VAL A 66 12.30 12.38 -7.97
N TYR A 67 13.03 12.98 -7.04
CA TYR A 67 14.47 12.81 -6.95
C TYR A 67 14.79 11.55 -6.13
N GLU A 68 15.48 10.59 -6.74
CA GLU A 68 15.85 9.30 -6.16
C GLU A 68 17.29 8.98 -6.57
N ASN A 69 18.17 8.66 -5.60
CA ASN A 69 19.56 8.28 -5.85
C ASN A 69 20.32 9.23 -6.79
N ASP A 70 20.18 10.54 -6.55
CA ASP A 70 20.79 11.60 -7.36
C ASP A 70 20.27 11.71 -8.81
N GLU A 71 19.14 11.07 -9.12
CA GLU A 71 18.50 11.13 -10.43
C GLU A 71 17.03 11.58 -10.33
N SER A 72 16.55 12.24 -11.38
CA SER A 72 15.14 12.60 -11.52
C SER A 72 14.39 11.47 -12.22
N VAL A 73 13.43 10.86 -11.54
CA VAL A 73 12.68 9.71 -12.06
C VAL A 73 11.17 9.95 -12.00
N HIS A 74 10.47 9.59 -13.07
CA HIS A 74 9.01 9.67 -13.13
C HIS A 74 8.36 8.53 -12.33
N ARG A 75 7.39 8.88 -11.46
CA ARG A 75 6.65 7.95 -10.59
C ARG A 75 5.18 8.33 -10.52
N THR A 76 4.30 7.35 -10.60
CA THR A 76 2.85 7.49 -10.39
C THR A 76 2.42 7.20 -8.95
N CYS A 77 3.14 6.31 -8.26
CA CYS A 77 2.84 5.90 -6.90
C CYS A 77 4.08 5.34 -6.19
N LYS A 78 4.25 5.67 -4.90
CA LYS A 78 5.11 4.95 -3.97
C LYS A 78 4.29 4.30 -2.88
N LEU A 79 4.70 3.09 -2.51
CA LEU A 79 4.09 2.33 -1.43
C LEU A 79 5.16 2.01 -0.39
N LEU A 80 4.98 2.54 0.82
CA LEU A 80 5.75 2.18 2.00
C LEU A 80 4.92 1.26 2.88
N VAL A 81 5.43 0.06 3.14
CA VAL A 81 4.77 -0.96 3.98
C VAL A 81 5.58 -1.14 5.26
N GLY A 82 4.98 -0.85 6.41
CA GLY A 82 5.70 -0.83 7.69
C GLY A 82 5.75 -2.18 8.40
N MET A 83 4.59 -2.82 8.60
CA MET A 83 4.42 -4.05 9.38
C MET A 83 4.44 -5.29 8.50
N GLN A 84 5.38 -5.37 7.56
CA GLN A 84 5.62 -6.64 6.89
C GLN A 84 6.06 -7.66 7.95
N ARG A 85 5.25 -8.71 8.15
CA ARG A 85 5.58 -9.72 9.16
C ARG A 85 6.96 -10.28 8.84
N PRO A 86 7.89 -10.30 9.82
CA PRO A 86 9.15 -10.98 9.65
C PRO A 86 8.88 -12.41 9.20
N GLY A 87 9.65 -12.93 8.23
CA GLY A 87 9.43 -14.28 7.71
C GLY A 87 9.35 -15.35 8.81
N ILE A 88 10.06 -15.15 9.92
CA ILE A 88 10.02 -16.03 11.09
C ILE A 88 8.65 -16.10 11.78
N ASP A 89 7.86 -15.03 11.78
CA ASP A 89 6.54 -15.04 12.40
C ASP A 89 5.48 -15.64 11.48
N LEU A 90 5.71 -15.61 10.16
CA LEU A 90 4.91 -16.37 9.20
C LEU A 90 5.21 -17.87 9.29
N ILE A 91 6.48 -18.23 9.48
CA ILE A 91 6.91 -19.61 9.74
C ILE A 91 6.28 -20.10 11.04
N LYS A 92 6.41 -19.37 12.15
CA LYS A 92 5.75 -19.71 13.42
C LYS A 92 4.25 -19.88 13.25
N LEU A 93 3.57 -18.94 12.59
CA LEU A 93 2.13 -19.05 12.32
C LEU A 93 1.79 -20.31 11.50
N TYR A 94 2.57 -20.63 10.46
CA TYR A 94 2.36 -21.84 9.66
C TYR A 94 2.60 -23.11 10.47
N MET A 95 3.61 -23.12 11.34
CA MET A 95 3.91 -24.23 12.24
C MET A 95 2.80 -24.41 13.27
N ASP A 96 2.38 -23.32 13.93
CA ASP A 96 1.30 -23.28 14.93
C ASP A 96 -0.05 -23.71 14.33
N LEU A 97 -0.36 -23.29 13.10
CA LEU A 97 -1.56 -23.69 12.37
C LEU A 97 -1.54 -25.17 11.96
N LYS A 98 -0.35 -25.74 11.70
CA LYS A 98 -0.22 -27.09 11.13
C LYS A 98 -0.05 -28.17 12.18
N ASN A 99 0.62 -27.91 13.29
CA ASN A 99 0.83 -28.89 14.36
C ASN A 99 1.14 -28.16 15.67
N ASN A 100 0.53 -28.57 16.79
CA ASN A 100 1.03 -28.27 18.14
C ASN A 100 2.40 -28.95 18.39
N ARG A 101 3.40 -28.70 17.55
CA ARG A 101 4.77 -29.19 17.65
C ARG A 101 5.74 -28.13 17.16
N VAL A 102 6.73 -27.84 18.00
CA VAL A 102 7.85 -26.98 17.67
C VAL A 102 8.73 -27.72 16.65
N PRO A 103 9.00 -27.15 15.48
CA PRO A 103 9.88 -27.73 14.45
C PRO A 103 11.34 -27.76 14.89
N ASP A 104 12.12 -28.68 14.31
CA ASP A 104 13.57 -28.74 14.54
C ASP A 104 14.33 -27.61 13.80
N SER A 105 15.62 -27.46 14.13
CA SER A 105 16.47 -26.40 13.58
C SER A 105 16.66 -26.46 12.06
N ASP A 106 16.63 -27.66 11.48
CA ASP A 106 16.88 -27.87 10.05
C ASP A 106 15.62 -27.54 9.24
N GLU A 107 14.45 -27.90 9.76
CA GLU A 107 13.15 -27.51 9.22
C GLU A 107 13.00 -25.98 9.20
N VAL A 108 13.32 -25.29 10.30
CA VAL A 108 13.24 -23.82 10.38
C VAL A 108 14.13 -23.13 9.35
N GLN A 109 15.34 -23.64 9.12
CA GLN A 109 16.24 -23.11 8.09
C GLN A 109 15.67 -23.33 6.68
N ASN A 110 15.08 -24.49 6.41
CA ASN A 110 14.50 -24.80 5.12
C ASN A 110 13.31 -23.87 4.79
N TYR A 111 12.37 -23.67 5.73
CA TYR A 111 11.26 -22.73 5.53
C TYR A 111 11.72 -21.28 5.36
N SER A 112 12.76 -20.86 6.10
CA SER A 112 13.36 -19.53 5.94
C SER A 112 13.95 -19.34 4.53
N SER A 113 14.57 -20.38 3.99
CA SER A 113 15.14 -20.36 2.64
C SER A 113 14.06 -20.32 1.55
N LEU A 114 12.96 -21.06 1.73
CA LEU A 114 11.83 -21.08 0.81
C LEU A 114 11.10 -19.73 0.80
N PHE A 115 10.94 -19.12 1.97
CA PHE A 115 10.30 -17.80 2.08
C PHE A 115 11.13 -16.71 1.41
N ARG A 116 12.46 -16.73 1.56
CA ARG A 116 13.36 -15.81 0.83
C ARG A 116 13.20 -15.91 -0.70
N LYS A 117 12.92 -17.10 -1.23
CA LYS A 117 12.70 -17.31 -2.66
C LYS A 117 11.33 -16.81 -3.15
N GLN A 118 10.37 -16.57 -2.26
CA GLN A 118 9.03 -16.11 -2.62
C GLN A 118 8.91 -14.58 -2.63
N LEU A 119 9.89 -13.88 -2.06
CA LEU A 119 9.99 -12.41 -2.01
C LEU A 119 10.93 -11.84 -3.09
N LEU A 120 11.58 -12.70 -3.88
CA LEU A 120 12.36 -12.36 -5.08
C LEU A 120 11.58 -12.81 -6.32
#